data_AF-A0A920KLX3-F1
#
_entry.id   AF-A0A920KLX3-F1
#
_cell.length_a   1.000
_cell.length_b   1.000
_cell.length_c   1.000
_cell.angle_alpha   90.00
_cell.angle_beta   90.00
_cell.angle_gamma   90.00
#
_symmetry.space_group_name_H-M   'P 1'
#
loop_
_entity.id
_entity.type
_entity.pdbx_description
1 polymer ?
#
loop_
_entity_poly.entity_id
_entity_poly.type
_entity_poly.pdbx_seq_one_letter_code
_entity_poly.pdbx_strand_id
1 'polypeptide(L)' 'MGWDDLNWLEDVHMGYEGDKPAVFDRNANGWITVPAKMKLPKGQQERDMLARELLIKFQMSSSHPLVAPKENLR' A
#
# COMPACT_ATOMS: atom_id res chain seq x y z
N MET A 1 -23.37 -3.46 4.48
CA MET A 1 -22.01 -3.42 3.90
C MET A 1 -21.07 -3.65 5.07
N GLY A 2 -20.56 -4.88 5.23
CA GLY A 2 -19.80 -5.32 6.42
C GLY A 2 -18.38 -4.76 6.41
N TRP A 3 -18.24 -3.52 6.86
CA TRP A 3 -16.96 -2.82 7.07
C TRP A 3 -16.47 -2.92 8.53
N ASP A 4 -16.94 -3.91 9.30
CA ASP A 4 -16.63 -4.03 10.72
C ASP A 4 -15.15 -4.37 11.01
N ASP A 5 -14.43 -4.93 10.03
CA ASP A 5 -13.03 -5.32 10.22
C ASP A 5 -12.10 -4.49 9.31
N LEU A 6 -11.90 -3.21 9.65
CA LEU A 6 -10.72 -2.44 9.19
C LEU A 6 -9.41 -2.90 9.88
N ASN A 7 -9.49 -3.92 10.74
CA ASN A 7 -8.37 -4.54 11.45
C ASN A 7 -7.24 -5.00 10.51
N TRP A 8 -7.55 -5.38 9.26
CA TRP A 8 -6.51 -5.77 8.31
C TRP A 8 -5.56 -4.63 7.92
N LEU A 9 -5.97 -3.36 8.02
CA LEU A 9 -5.07 -2.22 7.81
C LEU A 9 -4.06 -2.10 8.94
N GLU A 10 -4.36 -2.58 10.14
CA GLU A 10 -3.38 -2.61 11.25
C GLU A 10 -2.21 -3.53 10.89
N ASP A 11 -2.48 -4.56 10.09
CA ASP A 11 -1.47 -5.49 9.63
C ASP A 11 -0.55 -4.95 8.53
N VAL A 12 -0.87 -3.77 7.98
CA VAL A 12 -0.06 -3.02 7.01
C VAL A 12 0.93 -2.11 7.74
N HIS A 13 2.21 -2.24 7.42
CA HIS A 13 3.27 -1.42 8.02
C HIS A 13 4.36 -1.07 7.02
N MET A 14 5.18 -0.10 7.38
CA MET A 14 6.34 0.28 6.58
C MET A 14 7.50 -0.67 6.86
N GLY A 15 7.96 -1.36 5.82
CA GLY A 15 9.14 -2.22 5.86
C GLY A 15 10.20 -1.77 4.85
N TYR A 16 11.13 -2.69 4.58
CA TYR A 16 12.17 -2.52 3.57
C TYR A 16 12.22 -3.78 2.71
N GLU A 17 12.14 -3.59 1.39
CA GLU A 17 12.46 -4.63 0.42
C GLU A 17 13.90 -4.38 -0.05
N GLY A 18 14.85 -5.10 0.58
CA GLY A 18 16.28 -4.81 0.44
C GLY A 18 16.63 -3.44 1.01
N ASP A 19 17.25 -2.58 0.21
CA ASP A 19 17.63 -1.20 0.60
C ASP A 19 16.54 -0.15 0.35
N LYS A 20 15.40 -0.55 -0.22
CA LYS A 20 14.32 0.37 -0.58
C LYS A 20 13.18 0.29 0.44
N PRO A 21 12.64 1.44 0.87
CA PRO A 21 11.43 1.41 1.67
C PRO A 21 10.30 0.78 0.84
N ALA A 22 9.47 -0.02 1.50
CA ALA A 22 8.34 -0.66 0.87
C ALA A 22 7.20 -0.83 1.88
N VAL A 23 5.97 -0.72 1.41
CA VAL A 23 4.78 -1.04 2.20
C VAL A 23 4.59 -2.55 2.14
N PHE A 24 4.51 -3.17 3.31
CA PHE A 24 4.22 -4.59 3.41
C PHE A 24 2.76 -4.77 3.77
N ASP A 25 2.04 -5.51 2.92
CA ASP A 25 0.68 -5.95 3.14
C ASP A 25 0.69 -7.44 3.47
N ARG A 26 0.38 -7.77 4.74
CA ARG A 26 0.30 -9.15 5.22
C ARG A 26 -0.88 -9.93 4.64
N ASN A 27 -1.97 -9.25 4.30
CA ASN A 27 -3.16 -9.91 3.79
C ASN A 27 -2.93 -10.42 2.35
N ALA A 28 -2.30 -9.59 1.52
CA ALA A 28 -1.91 -9.97 0.16
C ALA A 28 -0.55 -10.71 0.09
N ASN A 29 0.17 -10.78 1.22
CA ASN A 29 1.56 -11.24 1.30
C ASN A 29 2.46 -10.59 0.24
N GLY A 30 2.34 -9.27 0.11
CA GLY A 30 2.93 -8.51 -0.99
C GLY A 30 3.72 -7.29 -0.51
N TRP A 31 4.67 -6.88 -1.34
CA TRP A 31 5.49 -5.69 -1.14
C TRP A 31 5.18 -4.64 -2.20
N ILE A 32 4.96 -3.41 -1.77
CA ILE A 32 4.78 -2.26 -2.66
C ILE A 32 5.94 -1.30 -2.41
N THR A 33 6.90 -1.28 -3.34
CA THR A 33 8.07 -0.40 -3.24
C THR A 33 7.67 1.06 -3.32
N VAL A 34 8.15 1.87 -2.36
CA VAL A 34 7.99 3.32 -2.39
C VAL A 34 9.19 3.96 -3.10
N PRO A 35 9.03 5.10 -3.81
CA PRO A 35 10.16 5.78 -4.44
C PRO A 35 11.22 6.18 -3.42
N ALA A 36 12.49 5.81 -3.67
CA ALA A 36 13.61 6.07 -2.75
C ALA A 36 13.87 7.57 -2.45
N LYS A 37 13.32 8.48 -3.26
CA LYS A 37 13.42 9.93 -3.05
C LYS A 37 12.36 10.48 -2.07
N MET A 38 11.44 9.63 -1.59
CA MET A 38 10.38 10.06 -0.67
C MET A 38 10.95 10.23 0.75
N LYS A 39 10.64 11.37 1.38
CA LYS A 39 11.01 11.59 2.79
C LYS A 39 10.15 10.70 3.67
N LEU A 40 10.77 9.72 4.33
CA LEU A 40 10.09 8.89 5.31
C LEU A 40 10.11 9.58 6.67
N PRO A 41 8.97 9.62 7.38
CA PRO A 41 8.93 10.09 8.76
C PRO A 41 9.81 9.22 9.66
N LYS A 42 10.25 9.76 10.80
CA LYS A 42 11.11 9.04 11.76
C LYS A 42 10.29 8.30 12.82
N GLY A 43 9.07 8.74 13.11
CA GLY A 43 8.17 8.06 14.04
C GLY A 43 7.58 6.78 13.46
N GLN A 44 7.44 5.73 14.28
CA GLN A 44 6.83 4.47 13.85
C GLN A 44 5.36 4.66 13.44
N GLN A 45 4.58 5.36 14.26
CA GLN A 45 3.16 5.63 13.95
C GLN A 45 2.99 6.38 12.62
N GLU A 46 3.80 7.40 12.38
CA GLU A 46 3.77 8.19 11.14
C GLU A 46 4.13 7.35 9.90
N ARG A 47 5.07 6.41 10.05
CA ARG A 47 5.45 5.48 8.98
C ARG A 47 4.33 4.53 8.64
N ASP A 48 3.67 3.96 9.65
CA ASP A 48 2.58 3.02 9.42
C ASP A 48 1.33 3.72 8.88
N MET A 49 1.06 4.94 9.32
CA MET A 49 0.03 5.79 8.69
C MET A 49 0.35 6.05 7.22
N LEU A 50 1.60 6.40 6.90
CA LEU A 50 2.03 6.61 5.51
C LEU A 50 1.91 5.33 4.67
N ALA A 51 2.24 4.17 5.24
CA ALA A 51 2.13 2.88 4.57
C ALA A 51 0.68 2.58 4.17
N ARG A 52 -0.26 2.77 5.10
CA ARG A 52 -1.70 2.59 4.88
C ARG A 52 -2.24 3.56 3.83
N GLU A 53 -1.88 4.83 3.94
CA GLU A 53 -2.28 5.86 2.97
C GLU A 53 -1.78 5.51 1.57
N LEU A 54 -0.53 5.07 1.44
CA LEU A 54 0.07 4.70 0.17
C LEU A 54 -0.59 3.47 -0.44
N LEU A 55 -0.92 2.45 0.37
CA LEU A 55 -1.64 1.27 -0.07
C LEU A 55 -3.03 1.64 -0.62
N ILE A 56 -3.79 2.46 0.12
CA ILE A 56 -5.12 2.90 -0.31
C ILE A 56 -5.02 3.71 -1.60
N LYS A 57 -4.08 4.67 -1.69
CA LYS A 57 -3.85 5.44 -2.92
C LYS A 57 -3.46 4.56 -4.11
N PHE A 58 -2.67 3.52 -3.86
CA PHE A 58 -2.27 2.57 -4.89
C PHE A 58 -3.46 1.73 -5.38
N GLN A 59 -4.29 1.21 -4.47
CA GLN A 59 -5.50 0.44 -4.80
C GLN A 59 -6.56 1.29 -5.50
N MET A 60 -6.72 2.56 -5.10
CA MET A 60 -7.68 3.50 -5.67
C MET A 60 -7.17 4.19 -6.95
N SER A 61 -5.92 3.96 -7.34
CA SER A 61 -5.34 4.56 -8.54
C SER A 61 -6.07 4.07 -9.80
N SER A 62 -6.39 4.98 -10.71
CA SER A 62 -7.07 4.66 -11.97
C SER A 62 -6.25 3.75 -12.89
N SER A 63 -4.94 3.62 -12.64
CA SER A 63 -4.04 2.70 -13.35
C SER A 63 -3.90 1.35 -12.64
N HIS A 64 -4.67 1.08 -11.59
CA HIS A 64 -4.62 -0.20 -10.89
C HIS A 64 -5.16 -1.31 -11.81
N PRO A 65 -4.42 -2.42 -12.00
CA PRO A 65 -4.74 -3.45 -13.00
C PRO A 65 -6.09 -4.14 -12.80
N LEU A 66 -6.65 -4.08 -11.58
CA LEU A 66 -7.97 -4.63 -11.25
C LEU A 66 -9.11 -3.61 -11.32
N VAL A 67 -8.80 -2.31 -11.45
CA VAL A 67 -9.78 -1.22 -11.57
C VAL A 67 -9.94 -0.76 -13.02
N ALA A 68 -8.92 -0.96 -13.87
CA ALA A 68 -9.04 -0.70 -15.29
C ALA A 68 -10.09 -1.62 -15.93
N PRO A 69 -11.15 -1.08 -16.56
CA PRO A 69 -12.03 -1.87 -17.43
C PRO A 69 -11.18 -2.53 -18.53
N LYS A 70 -11.49 -3.78 -18.88
CA LYS A 70 -10.90 -4.52 -20.02
C LYS A 70 -11.27 -3.88 -21.36
N GLU A 71 -10.91 -2.62 -21.61
CA GLU A 71 -11.32 -1.89 -22.80
C GLU A 71 -10.41 -2.13 -24.01
N ASN A 72 -9.43 -3.04 -23.91
CA ASN A 72 -8.56 -3.43 -25.04
C ASN A 72 -8.53 -4.96 -25.25
N LEU A 73 -9.68 -5.61 -25.21
CA LEU A 73 -9.90 -6.93 -25.82
C LEU A 73 -10.84 -6.77 -27.03
N ARG A 74 -10.42 -5.98 -28.03
CA ARG A 74 -10.67 -6.16 -29.47
C ARG A 74 -10.17 -4.99 -30.28
#